data_AF-R1EY49-F1
#
_entry.id   AF-R1EY49-F1
#
_cell.length_a   1.000
_cell.length_b   1.000
_cell.length_c   1.000
_cell.angle_alpha   90.00
_cell.angle_beta   90.00
_cell.angle_gamma   90.00
#
_symmetry.space_group_name_H-M   'P 1'
#
loop_
_entity.id
_entity.type
_entity.pdbx_description
1 polymer ?
#
loop_
_entity_poly.entity_id
_entity_poly.type
_entity_poly.pdbx_seq_one_letter_code
_entity_poly.pdbx_strand_id
1 'polypeptide(L)'
;MGNCFASGGAGVGYAAAEGKSESATLSEAGLTVDDLRHAPEHAALNSEAIDTELDTTQPLAHYLISSSHNTYMKGGQFTFTGGDVDHTMYATVIEGGCRCVEIDVYDATPASSDDCEVYHGNETLSGGSLSLRTVMATIAGALPANHLPLILNCENHLDGEAGGDT
;
A
#
# COMPACT_ATOMS: atom_id res chain seq x y z
N MET A 1 -11.12 -10.43 0.78
CA MET A 1 -9.77 -10.29 1.35
C MET A 1 -8.78 -10.77 0.30
N GLY A 2 -8.30 -9.88 -0.55
CA GLY A 2 -7.29 -10.18 -1.57
C GLY A 2 -5.96 -9.61 -1.10
N ASN A 3 -4.94 -10.46 -1.00
CA ASN A 3 -3.60 -10.06 -0.58
C ASN A 3 -2.88 -9.32 -1.72
N CYS A 4 -2.44 -8.11 -1.44
CA CYS A 4 -1.34 -7.48 -2.16
C CYS A 4 -0.02 -8.19 -1.80
N PHE A 5 0.81 -8.43 -2.81
CA PHE A 5 2.05 -9.18 -2.74
C PHE A 5 3.01 -8.66 -1.65
N ALA A 6 3.35 -9.52 -0.70
CA ALA A 6 4.58 -9.42 0.08
C ALA A 6 5.48 -10.59 -0.31
N SER A 7 6.62 -10.26 -0.91
CA SER A 7 7.76 -11.17 -1.05
C SER A 7 8.28 -11.53 0.34
N GLY A 8 8.26 -12.82 0.68
CA GLY A 8 8.80 -13.30 1.94
C GLY A 8 8.35 -14.73 2.17
N GLY A 9 9.21 -15.68 1.80
CA GLY A 9 8.93 -17.10 1.97
C GLY A 9 8.74 -17.48 3.43
N ALA A 10 7.73 -18.30 3.69
CA ALA A 10 7.71 -19.20 4.82
C ALA A 10 6.91 -20.45 4.40
N GLY A 11 7.56 -21.61 4.52
CA GLY A 11 7.02 -22.88 4.12
C GLY A 11 5.73 -23.24 4.87
N VAL A 12 4.86 -23.95 4.16
CA VAL A 12 3.74 -24.66 4.75
C VAL A 12 3.95 -26.13 4.41
N GLY A 13 4.24 -26.92 5.45
CA GLY A 13 4.47 -28.36 5.33
C GLY A 13 3.20 -29.09 4.91
N TYR A 14 3.35 -29.97 3.93
CA TYR A 14 2.40 -31.04 3.64
C TYR A 14 3.05 -32.38 4.01
N ALA A 15 2.25 -33.28 4.57
CA ALA A 15 2.68 -34.57 5.07
C ALA A 15 3.54 -35.35 4.07
N ALA A 16 4.67 -35.88 4.54
CA ALA A 16 5.58 -36.70 3.75
C ALA A 16 4.87 -38.00 3.32
N ALA A 17 4.46 -38.07 2.06
CA ALA A 17 4.41 -39.34 1.37
C ALA A 17 5.86 -39.68 1.00
N GLU A 18 6.41 -40.74 1.60
CA GLU A 18 7.74 -41.27 1.27
C GLU A 18 7.72 -41.85 -0.15
N GLY A 19 7.78 -40.97 -1.14
CA GLY A 19 8.14 -41.26 -2.51
C GLY A 19 9.48 -40.60 -2.79
N LYS A 20 10.48 -41.39 -3.18
CA LYS A 20 11.82 -40.91 -3.52
C LYS A 20 11.71 -39.97 -4.74
N SER A 21 11.63 -38.67 -4.52
CA SER A 21 11.55 -37.68 -5.61
C SER A 21 12.95 -37.50 -6.20
N GLU A 22 13.14 -37.91 -7.45
CA GLU A 22 14.33 -37.51 -8.21
C GLU A 22 14.17 -36.03 -8.58
N SER A 23 14.96 -35.17 -7.93
CA SER A 23 15.02 -33.74 -8.22
C SER A 23 15.91 -33.52 -9.44
N ALA A 24 15.34 -33.56 -10.65
CA ALA A 24 16.04 -33.09 -11.83
C ALA A 24 16.18 -31.57 -11.77
N THR A 25 17.39 -31.04 -11.98
CA THR A 25 17.58 -29.60 -12.15
C THR A 25 17.06 -29.18 -13.53
N LEU A 26 16.74 -27.90 -13.72
CA LEU A 26 16.24 -27.39 -15.00
C LEU A 26 17.17 -27.75 -16.18
N SER A 27 18.48 -27.77 -15.93
CA SER A 27 19.49 -28.20 -16.93
C SER A 27 19.42 -29.68 -17.27
N GLU A 28 19.14 -30.55 -16.29
CA GLU A 28 19.00 -32.01 -16.50
C GLU A 28 17.74 -32.33 -17.31
N ALA A 29 16.70 -31.50 -17.19
CA ALA A 29 15.48 -31.57 -18.00
C ALA A 29 15.62 -30.90 -19.38
N GLY A 30 16.78 -30.30 -19.69
CA GLY A 30 17.00 -29.57 -20.93
C GLY A 30 16.19 -28.27 -21.05
N LEU A 31 15.66 -27.75 -19.94
CA LEU A 31 14.85 -26.55 -19.88
C LEU A 31 15.71 -25.35 -19.48
N THR A 32 15.60 -24.27 -20.24
CA THR A 32 16.23 -22.99 -19.92
C THR A 32 15.27 -22.08 -19.16
N VAL A 33 15.82 -21.04 -18.51
CA VAL A 33 15.01 -19.96 -17.92
C VAL A 33 14.17 -19.23 -18.97
N ASP A 34 14.62 -19.20 -20.23
CA ASP A 34 13.84 -18.59 -21.31
C ASP A 34 12.70 -19.51 -21.74
N ASP A 35 12.85 -20.83 -21.68
CA ASP A 35 11.73 -21.76 -21.95
C ASP A 35 10.59 -21.59 -20.93
N LEU A 36 10.92 -21.37 -19.66
CA LEU A 36 9.93 -21.04 -18.61
C LEU A 36 9.22 -19.71 -18.85
N ARG A 37 9.94 -18.67 -19.33
CA ARG A 37 9.36 -17.35 -19.62
C ARG A 37 8.39 -17.37 -20.81
N HIS A 38 8.63 -18.25 -21.77
CA HIS A 38 7.82 -18.38 -22.98
C HIS A 38 6.84 -19.56 -22.90
N ALA A 39 6.71 -20.20 -21.74
CA ALA A 39 5.82 -21.32 -21.56
C ALA A 39 4.36 -20.87 -21.79
N PRO A 40 3.56 -21.61 -22.58
CA PRO A 40 2.20 -21.21 -22.96
C PRO A 40 1.25 -21.06 -21.76
N GLU A 41 1.51 -21.74 -20.64
CA GLU A 41 0.79 -21.56 -19.38
C GLU A 41 1.01 -20.17 -18.73
N HIS A 42 2.14 -19.52 -19.02
CA HIS A 42 2.41 -18.13 -18.62
C HIS A 42 1.75 -17.10 -19.55
N ALA A 43 1.21 -17.52 -20.69
CA ALA A 43 0.42 -16.66 -21.57
C ALA A 43 -1.00 -16.41 -21.04
N ALA A 44 -1.43 -17.09 -19.98
CA ALA A 44 -2.77 -16.97 -19.38
C ALA A 44 -3.06 -15.60 -18.75
N LEU A 45 -2.05 -14.73 -18.62
CA LEU A 45 -2.23 -13.34 -18.17
C LEU A 45 -2.40 -12.35 -19.33
N ASN A 46 -2.35 -12.79 -20.59
CA ASN A 46 -2.52 -11.91 -21.74
C ASN A 46 -3.99 -11.76 -22.14
N SER A 47 -4.53 -10.60 -21.75
CA SER A 47 -5.26 -9.69 -22.65
C SER A 47 -6.60 -10.15 -23.26
N GLU A 48 -7.36 -11.04 -22.61
CA GLU A 48 -8.82 -10.95 -22.77
C GLU A 48 -9.19 -9.60 -22.14
N ALA A 49 -9.55 -8.64 -22.99
CA ALA A 49 -9.73 -7.23 -22.68
C ALA A 49 -10.39 -7.06 -21.29
N ILE A 50 -9.59 -6.65 -20.30
CA ILE A 50 -10.15 -5.99 -19.12
C ILE A 50 -10.90 -4.81 -19.72
N ASP A 51 -12.22 -4.85 -19.62
CA ASP A 51 -13.08 -3.77 -20.06
C ASP A 51 -12.53 -2.48 -19.43
N THR A 52 -11.90 -1.65 -20.27
CA THR A 52 -11.20 -0.45 -19.80
C THR A 52 -12.17 0.66 -19.43
N GLU A 53 -13.45 0.53 -19.79
CA GLU A 53 -14.48 1.49 -19.42
C GLU A 53 -15.17 1.06 -18.13
N LEU A 54 -14.80 1.71 -17.04
CA LEU A 54 -15.54 1.61 -15.79
C LEU A 54 -16.90 2.32 -15.94
N ASP A 55 -18.01 1.58 -15.82
CA ASP A 55 -19.33 2.20 -15.62
C ASP A 55 -19.29 3.01 -14.34
N THR A 56 -19.38 4.33 -14.42
CA THR A 56 -19.36 5.24 -13.26
C THR A 56 -20.77 5.69 -12.82
N THR A 57 -21.82 5.06 -13.36
CA THR A 57 -23.21 5.43 -13.10
C THR A 57 -23.85 4.68 -11.92
N GLN A 58 -23.26 3.56 -11.48
CA GLN A 58 -23.72 2.83 -10.31
C GLN A 58 -23.39 3.57 -9.00
N PRO A 59 -24.15 3.34 -7.91
CA PRO A 59 -23.80 3.85 -6.58
C PRO A 59 -22.43 3.36 -6.09
N LEU A 60 -21.74 4.16 -5.25
CA LEU A 60 -20.37 3.88 -4.78
C LEU A 60 -20.21 2.47 -4.15
N ALA A 61 -21.25 1.98 -3.46
CA ALA A 61 -21.25 0.67 -2.80
C ALA A 61 -21.18 -0.53 -3.77
N HIS A 62 -21.31 -0.31 -5.08
CA HIS A 62 -21.22 -1.36 -6.10
C HIS A 62 -19.80 -1.58 -6.62
N TYR A 63 -18.83 -0.74 -6.22
CA TYR A 63 -17.44 -0.85 -6.67
C TYR A 63 -16.54 -1.43 -5.59
N LEU A 64 -15.56 -2.23 -6.02
CA LEU A 64 -14.39 -2.52 -5.21
C LEU A 64 -13.42 -1.35 -5.32
N ILE A 65 -13.04 -0.75 -4.19
CA ILE A 65 -12.16 0.41 -4.13
C ILE A 65 -10.78 -0.04 -3.66
N SER A 66 -9.77 0.16 -4.51
CA SER A 66 -8.36 -0.04 -4.13
C SER A 66 -8.01 0.90 -2.98
N SER A 67 -7.64 0.32 -1.84
CA SER A 67 -7.49 1.02 -0.56
C SER A 67 -6.14 0.71 0.08
N SER A 68 -5.51 1.70 0.70
CA SER A 68 -4.26 1.60 1.43
C SER A 68 -4.50 1.91 2.91
N HIS A 69 -3.91 1.08 3.78
CA HIS A 69 -3.96 1.23 5.23
C HIS A 69 -2.60 1.69 5.75
N ASN A 70 -2.59 2.65 6.67
CA ASN A 70 -1.41 3.37 7.15
C ASN A 70 -0.50 3.80 5.99
N THR A 71 -1.07 4.56 5.05
CA THR A 71 -0.44 4.86 3.75
C THR A 71 0.93 5.51 3.89
N TYR A 72 1.17 6.24 4.97
CA TYR A 72 2.44 6.88 5.28
C TYR A 72 3.58 5.90 5.62
N MET A 73 3.33 4.60 5.79
CA MET A 73 4.35 3.62 6.20
C MET A 73 4.99 2.88 5.03
N LYS A 74 6.32 2.74 5.06
CA LYS A 74 7.13 1.93 4.12
C LYS A 74 7.39 0.50 4.59
N GLY A 75 7.22 0.23 5.89
CA GLY A 75 7.69 -0.99 6.56
C GLY A 75 6.65 -1.67 7.46
N GLY A 76 7.11 -2.55 8.35
CA GLY A 76 6.26 -3.34 9.23
C GLY A 76 5.60 -2.52 10.35
N GLN A 77 4.33 -2.80 10.62
CA GLN A 77 3.49 -2.10 11.61
C GLN A 77 3.99 -2.16 13.06
N PHE A 78 4.77 -3.19 13.42
CA PHE A 78 5.14 -3.48 14.82
C PHE A 78 6.63 -3.35 15.13
N THR A 79 7.49 -3.24 14.12
CA THR A 79 8.96 -3.22 14.28
C THR A 79 9.59 -2.02 13.59
N PHE A 80 8.87 -0.89 13.54
CA PHE A 80 9.29 0.29 12.80
C PHE A 80 10.30 1.15 13.58
N THR A 81 11.14 1.85 12.82
CA THR A 81 12.14 2.81 13.28
C THR A 81 11.96 4.14 12.52
N GLY A 82 12.71 5.18 12.89
CA GLY A 82 12.61 6.57 12.42
C GLY A 82 12.70 6.86 10.91
N GLY A 83 12.77 5.84 10.07
CA GLY A 83 12.80 5.96 8.60
C GLY A 83 11.67 5.23 7.89
N ASP A 84 10.74 4.64 8.64
CA ASP A 84 9.64 3.82 8.09
C ASP A 84 8.38 4.64 7.79
N VAL A 85 8.35 5.94 8.12
CA VAL A 85 7.31 6.90 7.67
C VAL A 85 7.81 7.78 6.53
N ASP A 86 6.98 7.98 5.51
CA ASP A 86 7.34 8.72 4.30
C ASP A 86 6.11 9.24 3.55
N HIS A 87 6.03 10.57 3.34
CA HIS A 87 4.91 11.18 2.64
C HIS A 87 4.83 10.78 1.16
N THR A 88 5.94 10.34 0.55
CA THR A 88 5.97 9.93 -0.86
C THR A 88 5.20 8.63 -1.12
N MET A 89 4.88 7.87 -0.08
CA MET A 89 4.05 6.67 -0.19
C MET A 89 2.63 6.98 -0.65
N TYR A 90 2.08 8.14 -0.29
CA TYR A 90 0.78 8.60 -0.82
C TYR A 90 0.81 8.74 -2.34
N ALA A 91 1.86 9.35 -2.90
CA ALA A 91 2.01 9.45 -4.34
C ALA A 91 2.14 8.07 -4.99
N THR A 92 3.01 7.22 -4.42
CA THR A 92 3.24 5.85 -4.91
C THR A 92 1.95 5.05 -5.03
N VAL A 93 1.09 5.04 -3.99
CA VAL A 93 -0.16 4.27 -4.03
C VAL A 93 -1.21 4.91 -4.95
N ILE A 94 -1.30 6.25 -4.99
CA ILE A 94 -2.25 6.97 -5.85
C ILE A 94 -1.92 6.75 -7.33
N GLU A 95 -0.64 6.83 -7.70
CA GLU A 95 -0.14 6.53 -9.05
C GLU A 95 -0.35 5.05 -9.41
N GLY A 96 -0.24 4.15 -8.43
CA GLY A 96 -0.58 2.73 -8.55
C GLY A 96 -2.08 2.42 -8.64
N GLY A 97 -2.96 3.44 -8.65
CA GLY A 97 -4.40 3.29 -8.79
C GLY A 97 -5.20 3.18 -7.49
N CYS A 98 -4.57 3.41 -6.33
CA CYS A 98 -5.27 3.48 -5.05
C CYS A 98 -6.20 4.70 -4.99
N ARG A 99 -7.43 4.51 -4.51
CA ARG A 99 -8.46 5.56 -4.41
C ARG A 99 -9.05 5.70 -3.00
N CYS A 100 -8.44 5.05 -2.01
CA CYS A 100 -8.69 5.30 -0.60
C CYS A 100 -7.37 5.25 0.16
N VAL A 101 -6.96 6.36 0.77
CA VAL A 101 -5.70 6.47 1.53
C VAL A 101 -6.01 6.87 2.97
N GLU A 102 -5.18 6.41 3.89
CA GLU A 102 -5.34 6.63 5.32
C GLU A 102 -4.34 7.66 5.85
N ILE A 103 -4.82 8.54 6.73
CA ILE A 103 -4.06 9.61 7.35
C ILE A 103 -4.36 9.60 8.85
N ASP A 104 -3.39 9.19 9.67
CA ASP A 104 -3.52 9.19 11.12
C ASP A 104 -3.05 10.54 11.66
N VAL A 105 -3.99 11.41 11.99
CA VAL A 105 -3.72 12.81 12.35
C VAL A 105 -3.65 12.95 13.86
N TYR A 106 -2.55 13.54 14.33
CA TYR A 106 -2.30 13.82 15.74
C TYR A 106 -1.92 15.29 15.93
N ASP A 107 -2.02 15.77 17.17
CA ASP A 107 -1.51 17.07 17.54
C ASP A 107 0.00 17.15 17.31
N ALA A 108 0.44 18.34 16.92
CA ALA A 108 1.84 18.62 16.73
C ALA A 108 2.65 18.49 18.02
N THR A 109 3.84 17.92 17.92
CA THR A 109 4.80 17.98 19.03
C THR A 109 5.29 19.42 19.24
N PRO A 110 5.75 19.81 20.44
CA PRO A 110 6.28 21.16 20.70
C PRO A 110 7.48 21.57 19.81
N ALA A 111 8.11 20.60 19.14
CA ALA A 111 9.23 20.83 18.23
C ALA A 111 8.78 20.99 16.75
N SER A 112 7.51 20.76 16.45
CA SER A 112 6.95 20.88 15.11
C SER A 112 6.62 22.33 14.76
N SER A 113 6.66 22.66 13.47
CA SER A 113 6.25 23.98 12.96
C SER A 113 4.87 23.98 12.30
N ASP A 114 4.18 22.84 12.24
CA ASP A 114 2.78 22.73 11.80
C ASP A 114 1.87 22.46 12.99
N ASP A 115 0.56 22.66 12.81
CA ASP A 115 -0.45 22.45 13.86
C ASP A 115 -0.82 20.97 14.05
N CYS A 116 -0.56 20.13 13.04
CA CYS A 116 -0.86 18.69 13.06
C CYS A 116 0.23 17.86 12.39
N GLU A 117 0.44 16.66 12.91
CA GLU A 117 1.38 15.68 12.38
C GLU A 117 0.69 14.36 12.03
N VAL A 118 1.36 13.57 11.19
CA VAL A 118 0.92 12.24 10.77
C VAL A 118 1.96 11.21 11.21
N TYR A 119 1.54 10.25 12.03
CA TYR A 119 2.37 9.15 12.54
C TYR A 119 1.51 8.01 13.11
N HIS A 120 2.13 6.86 13.39
CA HIS A 120 1.46 5.71 13.98
C HIS A 120 1.44 5.79 15.51
N GLY A 121 0.26 5.69 16.14
CA GLY A 121 0.00 5.95 17.57
C GLY A 121 0.68 5.05 18.61
N ASN A 122 1.49 4.07 18.21
CA ASN A 122 2.30 3.32 19.16
C ASN A 122 3.52 4.15 19.56
N GLU A 123 3.45 4.71 20.77
CA GLU A 123 4.40 5.61 21.40
C GLU A 123 5.86 5.12 21.33
N THR A 124 6.53 5.49 20.26
CA THR A 124 7.90 5.99 20.36
C THR A 124 8.11 6.96 19.21
N LEU A 125 8.22 8.26 19.51
CA LEU A 125 8.65 9.33 18.59
C LEU A 125 9.96 9.01 17.83
N SER A 126 10.63 7.93 18.21
CA SER A 126 11.69 7.27 17.45
C SER A 126 11.31 6.85 16.04
N GLY A 127 10.01 6.72 15.70
CA GLY A 127 9.49 6.33 14.38
C GLY A 127 9.39 7.45 13.34
N GLY A 128 9.56 8.71 13.77
CA GLY A 128 9.40 9.89 12.91
C GLY A 128 7.93 10.31 12.76
N SER A 129 7.73 11.56 12.37
CA SER A 129 6.41 12.14 12.05
C SER A 129 6.49 12.95 10.77
N LEU A 130 5.34 13.13 10.11
CA LEU A 130 5.21 13.92 8.90
C LEU A 130 4.30 15.12 9.16
N SER A 131 4.66 16.26 8.59
CA SER A 131 3.78 17.41 8.51
C SER A 131 2.49 17.05 7.74
N LEU A 132 1.32 17.31 8.34
CA LEU A 132 0.04 17.12 7.64
C LEU A 132 -0.01 17.95 6.34
N ARG A 133 0.52 19.17 6.37
CA ARG A 133 0.61 20.04 5.19
C ARG A 133 1.41 19.40 4.06
N THR A 134 2.53 18.76 4.39
CA THR A 134 3.38 18.06 3.42
C THR A 134 2.67 16.84 2.84
N VAL A 135 1.96 16.07 3.67
CA VAL A 135 1.13 14.95 3.23
C VAL A 135 0.05 15.43 2.26
N MET A 136 -0.70 16.47 2.60
CA MET A 136 -1.76 17.01 1.74
C MET A 136 -1.23 17.56 0.42
N ALA A 137 -0.08 18.25 0.44
CA ALA A 137 0.58 18.72 -0.78
C ALA A 137 1.01 17.56 -1.68
N THR A 138 1.48 16.45 -1.10
CA THR A 138 1.89 15.25 -1.85
C THR A 138 0.69 14.57 -2.50
N ILE A 139 -0.41 14.41 -1.77
CA ILE A 139 -1.66 13.85 -2.30
C ILE A 139 -2.17 14.69 -3.47
N ALA A 140 -2.22 16.02 -3.30
CA ALA A 140 -2.67 16.93 -4.36
C ALA A 140 -1.79 16.85 -5.61
N GLY A 141 -0.47 16.71 -5.45
CA GLY A 141 0.48 16.59 -6.55
C GLY A 141 0.42 15.27 -7.31
N ALA A 142 -0.03 14.19 -6.67
CA ALA A 142 -0.10 12.85 -7.26
C ALA A 142 -1.39 12.61 -8.07
N LEU A 143 -2.40 13.47 -7.94
CA LEU A 143 -3.70 13.28 -8.58
C LEU A 143 -3.67 13.73 -10.06
N PRO A 144 -4.00 12.85 -11.03
CA PRO A 144 -4.11 13.25 -12.42
C PRO A 144 -5.37 14.09 -12.66
N ALA A 145 -5.36 14.99 -13.65
CA ALA A 145 -6.43 15.97 -13.88
C ALA A 145 -7.87 15.40 -13.99
N ASN A 146 -8.02 14.14 -14.46
CA ASN A 146 -9.32 13.47 -14.63
C ASN A 146 -9.44 12.22 -13.74
N HIS A 147 -8.95 12.29 -12.50
CA HIS A 147 -9.01 11.16 -11.57
C HIS A 147 -10.46 10.85 -11.13
N LEU A 148 -10.73 9.56 -10.85
CA LEU A 148 -11.91 9.15 -10.07
C LEU A 148 -11.79 9.68 -8.62
N PRO A 149 -12.90 9.80 -7.86
CA PRO A 149 -12.85 10.30 -6.49
C PRO A 149 -11.79 9.60 -5.64
N LEU A 150 -11.05 10.38 -4.85
CA LEU A 150 -10.15 9.88 -3.82
C LEU A 150 -10.86 9.98 -2.47
N ILE A 151 -10.86 8.90 -1.71
CA ILE A 151 -11.34 8.85 -0.32
C ILE A 151 -10.14 9.09 0.61
N LEU A 152 -10.28 10.06 1.51
CA LEU A 152 -9.34 10.28 2.60
C LEU A 152 -9.96 9.67 3.86
N ASN A 153 -9.37 8.58 4.34
CA ASN A 153 -9.72 7.97 5.62
C ASN A 153 -8.89 8.66 6.72
N CYS A 154 -9.46 9.67 7.37
CA CYS A 154 -8.76 10.40 8.43
C CYS A 154 -9.01 9.71 9.79
N GLU A 155 -7.97 9.11 10.36
CA GLU A 155 -7.99 8.65 11.75
C GLU A 155 -7.62 9.83 12.66
N ASN A 156 -8.63 10.44 13.26
CA ASN A 156 -8.45 11.68 14.02
C ASN A 156 -8.12 11.40 15.50
N HIS A 157 -6.93 11.80 15.92
CA HIS A 157 -6.43 11.74 17.30
C HIS A 157 -6.15 13.11 17.91
N LEU A 158 -6.66 14.19 17.29
CA LEU A 158 -6.54 15.53 17.84
C LEU A 158 -7.26 15.63 19.20
N ASP A 159 -6.60 16.21 20.19
CA ASP A 159 -7.08 16.35 21.57
C ASP A 159 -8.14 17.46 21.75
N GLY A 160 -8.36 18.27 20.71
CA GLY A 160 -9.39 19.31 20.66
C GLY A 160 -8.97 20.64 21.27
N GLU A 161 -7.72 20.80 21.73
CA GLU A 161 -7.17 22.06 22.25
C GLU A 161 -6.42 22.86 21.18
N ALA A 162 -6.22 22.29 19.99
CA ALA A 162 -5.64 22.97 18.84
C ALA A 162 -6.64 23.98 18.22
N GLY A 163 -6.71 25.17 18.82
CA GLY A 163 -7.30 26.36 18.22
C GLY A 163 -8.55 26.86 18.94
N GLY A 164 -8.34 27.72 19.94
CA GLY A 164 -9.40 28.59 20.43
C GLY A 164 -9.97 29.43 19.28
N ASP A 165 -11.25 29.24 19.00
CA ASP A 165 -12.07 30.20 18.25
C ASP A 165 -12.25 31.44 19.14
N THR A 166 -11.32 32.39 19.04
CA THR A 166 -11.43 33.74 19.61
C THR A 166 -11.13 34.81 18.58
#